data_AF-A0A0F8RXN3-F1
#
_entry.id   AF-A0A0F8RXN3-F1
#
_cell.length_a   1.000
_cell.length_b   1.000
_cell.length_c   1.000
_cell.angle_alpha   90.00
_cell.angle_beta   90.00
_cell.angle_gamma   90.00
#
_symmetry.space_group_name_H-M   'P 1'
#
loop_
_entity.id
_entity.type
_entity.pdbx_description
1 polymer ?
#
loop_
_entity_poly.entity_id
_entity_poly.type
_entity_poly.pdbx_seq_one_letter_code
_entity_poly.pdbx_strand_id
1 'polypeptide(L)'
;MPVLSIIACRMFEDELAHVLSSDRELEQLIVVEGRDSFGLLRKLKSDNRLPGTAPLDRVPFLLGNRHGSGFMTIAKPLLKLPFFRKIHEKMELKAAHRVTVVVNPLRLGLHDDLDLLKSEVYGKIREMAAFSDGILLFYCSCGEAFESLEEDFSGFDCPLYCLKDGNGEVVADCISAALGGNAAYDETMYACRGTGALYFTPMWASSWKQMGEERKKSRNFNDNFLKDPRYSRVVKIDTGLSYNPDFHTNIRDFARTFDMEIVEVKGSAELAEKSYRAAKKGVIQHTLE
;
A
#
# COMPACT_ATOMS: atom_id res chain seq x y z
N MET A 1 -6.39 -21.61 2.40
CA MET A 1 -7.05 -20.30 2.29
C MET A 1 -6.04 -19.40 1.62
N PRO A 2 -6.39 -18.69 0.54
CA PRO A 2 -5.42 -17.88 -0.18
C PRO A 2 -4.80 -16.79 0.71
N VAL A 3 -3.49 -16.59 0.58
CA VAL A 3 -2.68 -15.61 1.29
C VAL A 3 -2.17 -14.57 0.29
N LEU A 4 -2.69 -13.34 0.39
CA LEU A 4 -2.16 -12.19 -0.33
C LEU A 4 -1.19 -11.45 0.58
N SER A 5 0.08 -11.44 0.22
CA SER A 5 1.08 -10.61 0.89
C SER A 5 1.15 -9.22 0.25
N ILE A 6 1.43 -8.21 1.06
CA ILE A 6 1.60 -6.82 0.62
C ILE A 6 2.93 -6.31 1.14
N ILE A 7 3.82 -5.89 0.24
CA ILE A 7 5.06 -5.17 0.60
C ILE A 7 4.80 -3.70 0.30
N ALA A 8 4.84 -2.85 1.32
CA ALA A 8 4.31 -1.49 1.21
C ALA A 8 5.34 -0.42 1.50
N CYS A 9 5.36 0.61 0.66
CA CYS A 9 6.06 1.85 0.99
C CYS A 9 5.28 2.57 2.07
N ARG A 10 5.98 3.07 3.09
CA ARG A 10 5.36 3.83 4.19
C ARG A 10 4.61 5.08 3.71
N MET A 11 4.92 5.58 2.52
CA MET A 11 4.18 6.68 1.90
C MET A 11 2.72 6.38 1.58
N PHE A 12 2.34 5.10 1.50
CA PHE A 12 0.99 4.65 1.23
C PHE A 12 0.23 4.17 2.46
N GLU A 13 0.69 4.48 3.68
CA GLU A 13 0.02 4.02 4.91
C GLU A 13 -1.47 4.42 4.96
N ASP A 14 -1.83 5.60 4.45
CA ASP A 14 -3.23 6.07 4.43
C ASP A 14 -4.08 5.24 3.48
N GLU A 15 -3.64 5.10 2.24
CA GLU A 15 -4.32 4.33 1.21
C GLU A 15 -4.41 2.85 1.61
N LEU A 16 -3.35 2.31 2.21
CA LEU A 16 -3.30 0.94 2.68
C LEU A 16 -4.25 0.71 3.87
N ALA A 17 -4.30 1.63 4.83
CA ALA A 17 -5.29 1.57 5.91
C ALA A 17 -6.71 1.60 5.34
N HIS A 18 -6.97 2.51 4.39
CA HIS A 18 -8.28 2.64 3.74
C HIS A 18 -8.74 1.37 3.04
N VAL A 19 -7.90 0.78 2.18
CA VAL A 19 -8.28 -0.42 1.42
C VAL A 19 -8.51 -1.63 2.33
N LEU A 20 -7.67 -1.81 3.36
CA LEU A 20 -7.77 -2.93 4.30
C LEU A 20 -8.96 -2.77 5.25
N SER A 21 -9.23 -1.55 5.71
CA SER A 21 -10.39 -1.23 6.55
C SER A 21 -11.71 -1.37 5.80
N SER A 22 -11.71 -1.09 4.50
CA SER A 22 -12.88 -1.20 3.64
C SER A 22 -13.20 -2.65 3.22
N ASP A 23 -12.22 -3.57 3.26
CA ASP A 23 -12.44 -4.95 2.84
C ASP A 23 -13.17 -5.79 3.90
N ARG A 24 -14.42 -6.17 3.60
CA ARG A 24 -15.29 -6.98 4.47
C ARG A 24 -15.11 -8.48 4.33
N GLU A 25 -14.31 -8.92 3.35
CA GLU A 25 -14.08 -10.33 3.03
C GLU A 25 -12.69 -10.79 3.48
N LEU A 26 -11.96 -9.96 4.23
CA LEU A 26 -10.76 -10.39 4.93
C LEU A 26 -11.12 -11.44 5.98
N GLU A 27 -10.52 -12.63 5.86
CA GLU A 27 -10.58 -13.64 6.91
C GLU A 27 -9.69 -13.23 8.09
N GLN A 28 -8.49 -12.77 7.75
CA GLN A 28 -7.45 -12.43 8.69
C GLN A 28 -6.56 -11.34 8.07
N LEU A 29 -6.14 -10.40 8.91
CA LEU A 29 -5.15 -9.39 8.58
C LEU A 29 -4.00 -9.54 9.56
N ILE A 30 -2.78 -9.71 9.05
CA ILE A 30 -1.55 -9.74 9.81
C ILE A 30 -0.69 -8.56 9.35
N VAL A 31 -0.17 -7.78 10.29
CA VAL A 31 0.84 -6.76 10.02
C VAL A 31 2.16 -7.21 10.62
N VAL A 32 3.20 -7.25 9.79
CA VAL A 32 4.55 -7.61 10.20
C VAL A 32 5.07 -6.58 11.21
N GLU A 33 5.61 -7.09 12.31
CA GLU A 33 6.19 -6.25 13.37
C GLU A 33 7.47 -5.57 12.88
N GLY A 34 7.55 -4.27 13.13
CA GLY A 34 8.70 -3.45 12.78
C GLY A 34 8.51 -2.03 13.26
N ARG A 35 9.58 -1.24 13.24
CA ARG A 35 9.49 0.19 13.59
C ARG A 35 8.55 0.95 12.64
N ASP A 36 8.46 0.48 11.41
CA ASP A 36 7.73 1.13 10.32
C ASP A 36 6.24 0.75 10.26
N SER A 37 5.79 -0.25 11.04
CA SER A 37 4.38 -0.67 11.03
C SER A 37 3.47 0.06 12.01
N PHE A 38 4.04 0.84 12.94
CA PHE A 38 3.28 1.52 13.99
C PHE A 38 2.26 2.54 13.43
N GLY A 39 2.62 3.29 12.38
CA GLY A 39 1.73 4.26 11.73
C GLY A 39 0.49 3.58 11.15
N LEU A 40 0.70 2.53 10.36
CA LEU A 40 -0.36 1.70 9.80
C LEU A 40 -1.25 1.07 10.89
N LEU A 41 -0.65 0.46 11.92
CA LEU A 41 -1.41 -0.17 13.02
C LEU A 41 -2.34 0.82 13.73
N ARG A 42 -1.88 2.05 13.95
CA ARG A 42 -2.70 3.12 14.55
C ARG A 42 -3.91 3.46 13.69
N LYS A 43 -3.72 3.59 12.37
CA LYS A 43 -4.78 3.93 11.40
C LYS A 43 -5.80 2.81 11.25
N LEU A 44 -5.34 1.56 11.17
CA LEU A 44 -6.24 0.39 11.20
C LEU A 44 -7.07 0.37 12.49
N LYS A 45 -6.45 0.66 13.64
CA LYS A 45 -7.16 0.70 14.93
C LYS A 45 -8.21 1.81 15.00
N SER A 46 -7.98 2.99 14.41
CA SER A 46 -8.99 4.05 14.36
C SER A 46 -10.24 3.65 13.57
N ASP A 47 -10.09 2.73 12.62
CA ASP A 47 -11.21 2.17 11.85
C ASP A 47 -11.80 0.90 12.48
N ASN A 48 -11.45 0.60 13.74
CA ASN A 48 -11.85 -0.61 14.46
C ASN A 48 -11.35 -1.92 13.83
N ARG A 49 -10.24 -1.87 13.07
CA ARG A 49 -9.53 -3.06 12.60
C ARG A 49 -8.38 -3.39 13.54
N LEU A 50 -8.42 -4.60 14.07
CA LEU A 50 -7.38 -5.14 14.96
C LEU A 50 -6.65 -6.26 14.24
N PRO A 51 -5.54 -5.96 13.53
CA PRO A 51 -4.75 -6.98 12.88
C PRO A 51 -4.00 -7.84 13.90
N GLY A 52 -3.75 -9.10 13.54
CA GLY A 52 -2.69 -9.87 14.18
C GLY A 52 -1.33 -9.24 13.90
N THR A 53 -0.38 -9.42 14.81
CA THR A 53 0.99 -8.93 14.65
C THR A 53 1.95 -10.07 14.92
N ALA A 54 3.02 -10.14 14.14
CA ALA A 54 4.13 -11.05 14.36
C ALA A 54 5.37 -10.56 13.61
N PRO A 55 6.58 -10.93 14.08
CA PRO A 55 7.79 -10.88 13.27
C PRO A 55 7.61 -11.68 11.98
N LEU A 56 8.29 -11.27 10.91
CA LEU A 56 8.11 -11.85 9.57
C LEU A 56 8.39 -13.36 9.54
N ASP A 57 9.46 -13.81 10.20
CA ASP A 57 9.84 -15.22 10.35
C ASP A 57 8.78 -16.06 11.09
N ARG A 58 7.88 -15.40 11.84
CA ARG A 58 6.84 -16.07 12.61
C ARG A 58 5.46 -16.06 11.95
N VAL A 59 5.28 -15.31 10.86
CA VAL A 59 4.01 -15.27 10.11
C VAL A 59 3.54 -16.67 9.70
N PRO A 60 4.39 -17.58 9.18
CA PRO A 60 3.94 -18.92 8.81
C PRO A 60 3.28 -19.71 9.95
N PHE A 61 3.70 -19.52 11.21
CA PHE A 61 3.06 -20.18 12.35
C PHE A 61 1.66 -19.64 12.64
N LEU A 62 1.42 -18.36 12.40
CA LEU A 62 0.08 -17.77 12.50
C LEU A 62 -0.85 -18.26 11.38
N LEU A 63 -0.30 -18.52 10.20
CA LEU A 63 -1.04 -19.08 9.07
C LEU A 63 -1.34 -20.59 9.28
N GLY A 64 -0.35 -21.36 9.75
CA GLY A 64 -0.44 -22.83 9.91
C GLY A 64 -1.30 -23.31 11.08
N ASN A 65 -1.45 -22.52 12.15
CA ASN A 65 -2.21 -22.92 13.34
C ASN A 65 -3.74 -22.99 13.16
N ARG A 66 -4.28 -22.82 11.95
CA ARG A 66 -5.72 -22.82 11.68
C ARG A 66 -6.28 -24.02 10.90
N HIS A 67 -5.54 -25.13 10.78
CA HIS A 67 -6.17 -26.42 10.44
C HIS A 67 -7.12 -26.96 11.53
N GLY A 68 -7.27 -26.26 12.67
CA GLY A 68 -8.18 -26.60 13.76
C GLY A 68 -9.02 -25.41 14.26
N SER A 69 -9.96 -24.93 13.46
CA SER A 69 -11.09 -24.11 13.94
C SER A 69 -12.30 -24.51 13.10
N GLY A 70 -13.06 -25.54 13.46
CA GLY A 70 -13.80 -25.57 14.72
C GLY A 70 -15.18 -24.91 14.60
N PHE A 71 -15.81 -24.87 13.42
CA PHE A 71 -17.25 -24.57 13.29
C PHE A 71 -17.82 -25.14 11.97
N MET A 72 -18.03 -26.46 11.91
CA MET A 72 -19.11 -27.15 11.16
C MET A 72 -18.87 -28.67 11.19
N THR A 73 -18.82 -29.27 12.39
CA THR A 73 -18.93 -30.74 12.55
C THR A 73 -20.21 -31.10 13.30
N ILE A 74 -21.27 -30.31 13.12
CA ILE A 74 -22.58 -30.61 13.68
C ILE A 74 -23.62 -30.63 12.55
N ALA A 75 -24.24 -31.81 12.43
CA ALA A 75 -25.44 -32.16 11.68
C ALA A 75 -25.33 -32.40 10.15
N LYS A 76 -24.63 -33.49 9.76
CA LYS A 76 -24.81 -34.17 8.46
C LYS A 76 -26.26 -34.61 8.09
N PRO A 77 -27.29 -34.70 8.98
CA PRO A 77 -28.64 -35.07 8.52
C PRO A 77 -29.50 -33.87 8.06
N LEU A 78 -29.21 -32.63 8.44
CA LEU A 78 -30.09 -31.47 8.14
C LEU A 78 -29.86 -30.83 6.76
N LEU A 79 -28.77 -31.18 6.08
CA LEU A 79 -28.43 -30.68 4.73
C LEU A 79 -29.30 -31.25 3.59
N LYS A 80 -30.24 -32.15 3.87
CA LYS A 80 -31.14 -32.75 2.86
C LYS A 80 -32.32 -31.86 2.45
N LEU A 81 -32.57 -30.75 3.14
CA LEU A 81 -33.62 -29.80 2.76
C LEU A 81 -33.11 -28.81 1.68
N PRO A 82 -33.87 -28.59 0.59
CA PRO A 82 -33.41 -27.78 -0.55
C PRO A 82 -33.09 -26.32 -0.20
N PHE A 83 -33.72 -25.77 0.84
CA PHE A 83 -33.43 -24.42 1.34
C PHE A 83 -32.05 -24.31 2.01
N PHE A 84 -31.65 -25.32 2.81
CA PHE A 84 -30.34 -25.34 3.46
C PHE A 84 -29.20 -25.56 2.47
N ARG A 85 -29.44 -26.32 1.39
CA ARG A 85 -28.48 -26.46 0.29
C ARG A 85 -28.16 -25.12 -0.36
N LYS A 86 -29.16 -24.29 -0.65
CA LYS A 86 -28.96 -22.96 -1.24
C LYS A 86 -28.23 -21.99 -0.31
N ILE A 87 -28.45 -22.11 1.01
CA ILE A 87 -27.71 -21.34 2.02
C ILE A 87 -26.26 -21.84 2.10
N HIS A 88 -26.05 -23.16 2.12
CA HIS A 88 -24.72 -23.78 2.13
C HIS A 88 -23.91 -23.37 0.88
N GLU A 89 -24.50 -23.47 -0.31
CA GLU A 89 -23.88 -23.03 -1.57
C GLU A 89 -23.51 -21.54 -1.52
N LYS A 90 -24.38 -20.67 -0.97
CA LYS A 90 -24.05 -19.24 -0.77
C LYS A 90 -22.95 -19.02 0.27
N MET A 91 -22.88 -19.83 1.32
CA MET A 91 -21.85 -19.74 2.35
C MET A 91 -20.51 -20.25 1.83
N GLU A 92 -20.48 -21.34 1.06
CA GLU A 92 -19.28 -21.84 0.39
C GLU A 92 -18.78 -20.86 -0.67
N LEU A 93 -19.67 -20.27 -1.47
CA LEU A 93 -19.31 -19.20 -2.39
C LEU A 93 -18.70 -18.01 -1.64
N LYS A 94 -19.27 -17.59 -0.50
CA LYS A 94 -18.67 -16.51 0.32
C LYS A 94 -17.33 -16.92 0.94
N ALA A 95 -17.17 -18.18 1.35
CA ALA A 95 -15.92 -18.68 1.90
C ALA A 95 -14.82 -18.76 0.82
N ALA A 96 -15.17 -19.04 -0.43
CA ALA A 96 -14.24 -19.05 -1.56
C ALA A 96 -13.62 -17.68 -1.87
N HIS A 97 -14.24 -16.58 -1.42
CA HIS A 97 -13.74 -15.21 -1.63
C HIS A 97 -12.96 -14.65 -0.43
N ARG A 98 -12.78 -15.45 0.63
CA ARG A 98 -12.06 -15.05 1.82
C ARG A 98 -10.56 -15.17 1.61
N VAL A 99 -9.84 -14.10 1.96
CA VAL A 99 -8.39 -14.01 1.79
C VAL A 99 -7.76 -13.62 3.12
N THR A 100 -6.61 -14.22 3.42
CA THR A 100 -5.72 -13.74 4.48
C THR A 100 -4.76 -12.74 3.88
N VAL A 101 -4.64 -11.56 4.48
CA VAL A 101 -3.69 -10.54 4.04
C VAL A 101 -2.57 -10.39 5.05
N VAL A 102 -1.33 -10.43 4.56
CA VAL A 102 -0.12 -10.17 5.35
C VAL A 102 0.53 -8.90 4.82
N VAL A 103 0.73 -7.90 5.67
CA VAL A 103 1.30 -6.61 5.28
C VAL A 103 2.68 -6.43 5.90
N ASN A 104 3.66 -6.11 5.08
CA ASN A 104 5.02 -5.76 5.48
C ASN A 104 5.35 -4.32 5.05
N PRO A 105 5.11 -3.32 5.91
CA PRO A 105 5.51 -1.94 5.66
C PRO A 105 7.03 -1.81 5.78
N LEU A 106 7.68 -1.23 4.78
CA LEU A 106 9.11 -0.96 4.78
C LEU A 106 9.39 0.50 5.16
N ARG A 107 10.65 0.78 5.50
CA ARG A 107 11.08 2.10 5.97
C ARG A 107 10.83 3.22 4.96
N LEU A 108 10.60 4.41 5.49
CA LEU A 108 10.46 5.63 4.71
C LEU A 108 11.77 5.97 3.98
N GLY A 109 11.67 6.62 2.82
CA GLY A 109 12.84 7.17 2.12
C GLY A 109 13.71 6.15 1.38
N LEU A 110 13.30 4.88 1.23
CA LEU A 110 14.09 3.89 0.47
C LEU A 110 14.39 4.33 -0.97
N HIS A 111 13.51 5.11 -1.60
CA HIS A 111 13.70 5.64 -2.95
C HIS A 111 14.88 6.62 -3.10
N ASP A 112 15.48 7.10 -2.02
CA ASP A 112 16.69 7.94 -2.08
C ASP A 112 17.93 7.15 -2.56
N ASP A 113 17.88 5.81 -2.54
CA ASP A 113 18.93 4.90 -3.00
C ASP A 113 18.27 3.70 -3.74
N LEU A 114 18.37 3.70 -5.08
CA LEU A 114 17.67 2.72 -5.93
C LEU A 114 18.18 1.28 -5.74
N ASP A 115 19.48 1.10 -5.51
CA ASP A 115 20.06 -0.23 -5.27
C ASP A 115 19.58 -0.78 -3.92
N LEU A 116 19.51 0.08 -2.92
CA LEU A 116 18.99 -0.29 -1.61
C LEU A 116 17.48 -0.56 -1.65
N LEU A 117 16.70 0.26 -2.38
CA LEU A 117 15.29 0.02 -2.61
C LEU A 117 15.06 -1.35 -3.28
N LYS A 118 15.78 -1.62 -4.39
CA LYS A 118 15.66 -2.88 -5.13
C LYS A 118 16.04 -4.07 -4.25
N SER A 119 17.18 -4.02 -3.57
CA SER A 119 17.67 -5.12 -2.74
C SER A 119 16.75 -5.45 -1.55
N GLU A 120 16.25 -4.44 -0.83
CA GLU A 120 15.32 -4.61 0.29
C GLU A 120 13.99 -5.21 -0.17
N VAL A 121 13.37 -4.63 -1.21
CA VAL A 121 12.09 -5.12 -1.73
C VAL A 121 12.24 -6.54 -2.28
N TYR A 122 13.29 -6.83 -3.05
CA TYR A 122 13.52 -8.16 -3.61
C TYR A 122 13.81 -9.20 -2.54
N GLY A 123 14.54 -8.82 -1.49
CA GLY A 123 14.71 -9.66 -0.31
C GLY A 123 13.37 -10.04 0.32
N LYS A 124 12.48 -9.07 0.49
CA LYS A 124 11.14 -9.31 1.06
C LYS A 124 10.22 -10.08 0.15
N ILE A 125 10.29 -9.91 -1.17
CA ILE A 125 9.57 -10.77 -2.12
C ILE A 125 9.99 -12.23 -1.91
N ARG A 126 11.31 -12.51 -1.87
CA ARG A 126 11.83 -13.87 -1.67
C ARG A 126 11.41 -14.48 -0.33
N GLU A 127 11.50 -13.72 0.75
CA GLU A 127 11.08 -14.19 2.08
C GLU A 127 9.57 -14.48 2.15
N MET A 128 8.75 -13.59 1.58
CA MET A 128 7.29 -13.69 1.70
C MET A 128 6.68 -14.70 0.72
N ALA A 129 7.32 -14.94 -0.43
CA ALA A 129 6.87 -15.93 -1.41
C ALA A 129 6.73 -17.33 -0.81
N ALA A 130 7.51 -17.67 0.22
CA ALA A 130 7.47 -18.98 0.87
C ALA A 130 6.12 -19.35 1.53
N PHE A 131 5.25 -18.36 1.77
CA PHE A 131 3.95 -18.58 2.40
C PHE A 131 2.79 -17.86 1.71
N SER A 132 3.03 -17.25 0.55
CA SER A 132 2.06 -16.39 -0.13
C SER A 132 1.60 -17.00 -1.44
N ASP A 133 0.31 -16.90 -1.71
CA ASP A 133 -0.30 -17.28 -3.00
C ASP A 133 -0.26 -16.13 -4.01
N GLY A 134 0.18 -14.94 -3.58
CA GLY A 134 0.56 -13.81 -4.42
C GLY A 134 1.05 -12.63 -3.59
N ILE A 135 1.81 -11.73 -4.22
CA ILE A 135 2.40 -10.55 -3.56
C ILE A 135 1.99 -9.30 -4.31
N LEU A 136 1.35 -8.35 -3.62
CA LEU A 136 1.13 -6.99 -4.11
C LEU A 136 2.24 -6.07 -3.61
N LEU A 137 2.97 -5.48 -4.55
CA LEU A 137 3.86 -4.36 -4.28
C LEU A 137 3.02 -3.08 -4.19
N PHE A 138 2.82 -2.60 -2.97
CA PHE A 138 2.31 -1.26 -2.68
C PHE A 138 3.44 -0.23 -2.80
N TYR A 139 4.09 -0.27 -3.96
CA TYR A 139 5.22 0.51 -4.39
C TYR A 139 4.98 0.97 -5.83
N CYS A 140 5.54 2.11 -6.17
CA CYS A 140 5.60 2.63 -7.53
C CYS A 140 6.92 2.23 -8.19
N SER A 141 7.11 2.53 -9.48
CA SER A 141 8.38 2.25 -10.15
C SER A 141 9.56 3.01 -9.52
N CYS A 142 9.31 4.19 -8.92
CA CYS A 142 10.27 4.97 -8.12
C CYS A 142 11.63 5.13 -8.81
N GLY A 143 11.62 5.61 -10.07
CA GLY A 143 12.85 5.73 -10.88
C GLY A 143 13.31 4.40 -11.46
N GLU A 144 12.37 3.61 -11.98
CA GLU A 144 12.63 2.34 -12.70
C GLU A 144 13.30 1.24 -11.87
N ALA A 145 13.32 1.36 -10.53
CA ALA A 145 13.90 0.37 -9.62
C ALA A 145 13.32 -1.05 -9.79
N PHE A 146 12.13 -1.16 -10.38
CA PHE A 146 11.40 -2.40 -10.61
C PHE A 146 11.13 -2.70 -12.09
N GLU A 147 11.84 -2.07 -13.03
CA GLU A 147 11.64 -2.30 -14.48
C GLU A 147 11.82 -3.79 -14.84
N SER A 148 12.88 -4.42 -14.34
CA SER A 148 13.17 -5.85 -14.56
C SER A 148 12.41 -6.80 -13.63
N LEU A 149 11.40 -6.35 -12.87
CA LEU A 149 10.73 -7.17 -11.86
C LEU A 149 10.12 -8.45 -12.45
N GLU A 150 9.43 -8.34 -13.58
CA GLU A 150 8.80 -9.49 -14.24
C GLU A 150 9.84 -10.50 -14.74
N GLU A 151 10.98 -10.02 -15.26
CA GLU A 151 12.08 -10.87 -15.73
C GLU A 151 12.82 -11.55 -14.56
N ASP A 152 13.18 -10.77 -13.54
CA ASP A 152 13.92 -11.19 -12.34
C ASP A 152 13.15 -12.25 -11.52
N PHE A 153 11.81 -12.28 -11.64
CA PHE A 153 10.92 -13.23 -10.95
C PHE A 153 10.13 -14.14 -11.91
N SER A 154 10.54 -14.24 -13.18
CA SER A 154 9.85 -15.07 -14.20
C SER A 154 9.75 -16.57 -13.84
N GLY A 155 10.60 -17.06 -12.94
CA GLY A 155 10.58 -18.43 -12.41
C GLY A 155 9.92 -18.59 -11.04
N PHE A 156 9.26 -17.56 -10.50
CA PHE A 156 8.55 -17.65 -9.23
C PHE A 156 7.11 -18.14 -9.42
N ASP A 157 6.73 -19.18 -8.67
CA ASP A 157 5.34 -19.68 -8.63
C ASP A 157 4.37 -18.69 -7.95
N CYS A 158 4.90 -17.69 -7.24
CA CYS A 158 4.12 -16.69 -6.54
C CYS A 158 3.91 -15.46 -7.44
N PRO A 159 2.68 -15.18 -7.93
CA PRO A 159 2.42 -14.05 -8.82
C PRO A 159 2.66 -12.71 -8.12
N LEU A 160 3.27 -11.78 -8.85
CA LEU A 160 3.52 -10.41 -8.41
C LEU A 160 2.50 -9.44 -9.02
N TYR A 161 1.96 -8.56 -8.20
CA TYR A 161 1.06 -7.48 -8.59
C TYR A 161 1.68 -6.13 -8.23
N CYS A 162 1.38 -5.10 -9.02
CA CYS A 162 1.90 -3.74 -8.81
C CYS A 162 0.75 -2.72 -8.81
N LEU A 163 1.02 -1.51 -8.30
CA LEU A 163 0.12 -0.37 -8.46
C LEU A 163 0.11 0.05 -9.94
N LYS A 164 -1.05 -0.12 -10.60
CA LYS A 164 -1.22 0.18 -12.02
C LYS A 164 -2.28 1.26 -12.24
N ASP A 165 -2.06 2.11 -13.23
CA ASP A 165 -3.03 3.12 -13.63
C ASP A 165 -4.10 2.58 -14.59
N GLY A 166 -4.95 3.47 -15.12
CA GLY A 166 -6.03 3.10 -16.03
C GLY A 166 -5.59 2.47 -17.35
N ASN A 167 -4.33 2.66 -17.75
CA ASN A 167 -3.74 2.07 -18.95
C ASN A 167 -3.07 0.71 -18.66
N GLY A 168 -3.03 0.29 -17.39
CA GLY A 168 -2.34 -0.93 -16.97
C GLY A 168 -0.83 -0.75 -16.79
N GLU A 169 -0.33 0.48 -16.86
CA GLU A 169 1.07 0.82 -16.64
C GLU A 169 1.36 0.93 -15.15
N VAL A 170 2.57 0.53 -14.73
CA VAL A 170 3.00 0.74 -13.34
C VAL A 170 3.14 2.24 -13.08
N VAL A 171 2.61 2.68 -11.96
CA VAL A 171 2.61 4.10 -11.59
C VAL A 171 4.03 4.57 -11.28
N ALA A 172 4.39 5.76 -11.75
CA ALA A 172 5.74 6.30 -11.64
C ALA A 172 6.19 6.53 -10.18
N ASP A 173 5.37 7.24 -9.39
CA ASP A 173 5.67 7.58 -8.00
C ASP A 173 4.40 7.74 -7.14
N CYS A 174 4.60 8.01 -5.85
CA CYS A 174 3.48 8.19 -4.91
C CYS A 174 2.61 9.42 -5.20
N ILE A 175 3.13 10.42 -5.92
CA ILE A 175 2.39 11.61 -6.33
C ILE A 175 1.48 11.26 -7.50
N SER A 176 2.00 10.55 -8.50
CA SER A 176 1.23 10.03 -9.62
C SER A 176 0.13 9.09 -9.15
N ALA A 177 0.41 8.24 -8.17
CA ALA A 177 -0.59 7.35 -7.57
C ALA A 177 -1.73 8.14 -6.91
N ALA A 178 -1.40 9.19 -6.13
CA ALA A 178 -2.37 10.04 -5.47
C ALA A 178 -3.20 10.90 -6.45
N LEU A 179 -2.64 11.23 -7.62
CA LEU A 179 -3.34 11.93 -8.71
C LEU A 179 -4.21 10.99 -9.57
N GLY A 180 -4.06 9.68 -9.41
CA GLY A 180 -4.86 8.67 -10.10
C GLY A 180 -4.20 8.06 -11.34
N GLY A 181 -2.90 8.28 -11.57
CA GLY A 181 -2.15 7.64 -12.65
C GLY A 181 -1.13 8.54 -13.35
N ASN A 182 -0.41 7.98 -14.32
CA ASN A 182 0.69 8.66 -15.01
C ASN A 182 0.18 9.84 -15.86
N ALA A 183 -0.94 9.68 -16.57
CA ALA A 183 -1.51 10.76 -17.38
C ALA A 183 -1.95 11.99 -16.55
N ALA A 184 -2.63 11.76 -15.42
CA ALA A 184 -3.05 12.85 -14.52
C ALA A 184 -1.85 13.56 -13.88
N TYR A 185 -0.78 12.81 -13.61
CA TYR A 185 0.49 13.37 -13.16
C TYR A 185 1.08 14.31 -14.21
N ASP A 186 1.20 13.86 -15.47
CA ASP A 186 1.74 14.67 -16.57
C ASP A 186 0.94 15.96 -16.80
N GLU A 187 -0.40 15.87 -16.78
CA GLU A 187 -1.28 17.04 -16.87
C GLU A 187 -1.04 18.04 -15.73
N THR A 188 -0.89 17.54 -14.51
CA THR A 188 -0.64 18.37 -13.32
C THR A 188 0.75 19.01 -13.36
N MET A 189 1.77 18.27 -13.80
CA MET A 189 3.13 18.78 -14.02
C MET A 189 3.15 19.86 -15.10
N TYR A 190 2.39 19.66 -16.18
CA TYR A 190 2.26 20.63 -17.25
C TYR A 190 1.56 21.92 -16.79
N ALA A 191 0.50 21.82 -15.98
CA ALA A 191 -0.19 22.98 -15.41
C ALA A 191 0.70 23.81 -14.48
N CYS A 192 1.68 23.19 -13.83
CA CYS A 192 2.65 23.86 -12.97
C CYS A 192 3.96 24.24 -13.69
N ARG A 193 4.06 23.99 -15.01
CA ARG A 193 5.28 24.19 -15.78
C ARG A 193 5.76 25.64 -15.71
N GLY A 194 7.07 25.82 -15.52
CA GLY A 194 7.70 27.13 -15.40
C GLY A 194 7.65 27.74 -13.99
N THR A 195 6.97 27.09 -13.05
CA THR A 195 7.04 27.40 -11.61
C THR A 195 7.56 26.17 -10.86
N GLY A 196 8.60 26.31 -10.03
CA GLY A 196 9.04 25.21 -9.19
C GLY A 196 7.97 24.88 -8.15
N ALA A 197 7.47 23.65 -8.20
CA ALA A 197 6.39 23.17 -7.36
C ALA A 197 6.81 21.90 -6.60
N LEU A 198 6.38 21.80 -5.35
CA LEU A 198 6.55 20.61 -4.51
C LEU A 198 5.18 19.97 -4.25
N TYR A 199 5.07 18.67 -4.47
CA TYR A 199 3.79 17.96 -4.44
C TYR A 199 3.65 17.16 -3.15
N PHE A 200 2.59 17.43 -2.40
CA PHE A 200 2.40 16.90 -1.07
C PHE A 200 1.08 16.13 -0.98
N THR A 201 1.18 14.83 -0.76
CA THR A 201 0.08 14.00 -0.25
C THR A 201 -0.06 14.19 1.27
N PRO A 202 -1.14 13.69 1.92
CA PRO A 202 -1.27 13.72 3.37
C PRO A 202 -0.08 13.09 4.10
N MET A 203 0.42 11.95 3.58
CA MET A 203 1.60 11.27 4.11
C MET A 203 2.89 12.07 3.93
N TRP A 204 3.04 12.79 2.82
CA TRP A 204 4.21 13.66 2.60
C TRP A 204 4.18 14.83 3.57
N ALA A 205 3.02 15.45 3.74
CA ALA A 205 2.80 16.57 4.64
C ALA A 205 2.92 16.18 6.12
N SER A 206 2.57 14.98 6.54
CA SER A 206 2.83 14.57 7.94
C SER A 206 4.28 14.19 8.19
N SER A 207 5.02 13.83 7.13
CA SER A 207 6.37 13.28 7.24
C SER A 207 7.48 14.26 6.87
N TRP A 208 7.21 15.46 6.33
CA TRP A 208 8.26 16.35 5.79
C TRP A 208 9.38 16.69 6.79
N LYS A 209 9.06 16.82 8.08
CA LYS A 209 10.06 17.03 9.14
C LYS A 209 10.92 15.79 9.36
N GLN A 210 10.29 14.62 9.48
CA GLN A 210 10.98 13.33 9.61
C GLN A 210 11.86 13.06 8.38
N MET A 211 11.35 13.30 7.18
CA MET A 211 12.11 13.15 5.93
C MET A 211 13.34 14.07 5.91
N GLY A 212 13.22 15.30 6.40
CA GLY A 212 14.35 16.19 6.57
C GLY A 212 15.42 15.63 7.51
N GLU A 213 15.03 14.98 8.61
CA GLU A 213 15.96 14.33 9.55
C GLU A 213 16.58 13.04 8.98
N GLU A 214 15.82 12.22 8.26
CA GLU A 214 16.30 11.01 7.60
C GLU A 214 17.29 11.37 6.49
N ARG A 215 16.99 12.38 5.68
CA ARG A 215 17.88 12.89 4.64
C ARG A 215 19.15 13.51 5.20
N LYS A 216 19.11 14.19 6.36
CA LYS A 216 20.34 14.66 7.04
C LYS A 216 21.29 13.53 7.44
N LYS A 217 20.79 12.30 7.57
CA LYS A 217 21.64 11.12 7.83
C LYS A 217 22.27 10.57 6.56
N SER A 218 21.75 10.90 5.37
CA SER A 218 22.38 10.57 4.09
C SER A 218 23.47 11.62 3.78
N ARG A 219 24.64 11.18 3.31
CA ARG A 219 25.84 12.01 3.17
C ARG A 219 25.76 13.10 2.09
N ASN A 220 24.67 13.16 1.31
CA ASN A 220 24.55 13.98 0.10
C ASN A 220 23.39 15.00 0.15
N PHE A 221 22.96 15.43 1.34
CA PHE A 221 21.78 16.30 1.44
C PHE A 221 22.10 17.80 1.26
N ASN A 222 21.40 18.44 0.31
CA ASN A 222 21.37 19.89 0.11
C ASN A 222 19.91 20.35 0.02
N ASP A 223 19.37 20.94 1.09
CA ASP A 223 18.02 21.52 1.13
C ASP A 223 17.97 22.97 0.66
N ASN A 224 19.08 23.54 0.16
CA ASN A 224 19.10 24.94 -0.28
C ASN A 224 18.10 25.23 -1.40
N PHE A 225 17.70 24.21 -2.18
CA PHE A 225 16.66 24.37 -3.20
C PHE A 225 15.30 24.74 -2.60
N LEU A 226 15.00 24.35 -1.35
CA LEU A 226 13.76 24.76 -0.67
C LEU A 226 13.74 26.26 -0.33
N LYS A 227 14.92 26.91 -0.33
CA LYS A 227 15.07 28.35 -0.14
C LYS A 227 15.26 29.08 -1.48
N ASP A 228 15.31 28.36 -2.58
CA ASP A 228 15.47 28.95 -3.90
C ASP A 228 14.11 29.52 -4.35
N PRO A 229 14.01 30.83 -4.64
CA PRO A 229 12.76 31.47 -5.05
C PRO A 229 12.11 30.87 -6.30
N ARG A 230 12.85 30.05 -7.07
CA ARG A 230 12.30 29.29 -8.20
C ARG A 230 11.32 28.22 -7.75
N TYR A 231 11.43 27.71 -6.52
CA TYR A 231 10.44 26.85 -5.88
C TYR A 231 9.49 27.70 -5.07
N SER A 232 8.40 28.13 -5.69
CA SER A 232 7.47 29.11 -5.11
C SER A 232 6.12 28.51 -4.75
N ARG A 233 5.91 27.20 -4.97
CA ARG A 233 4.61 26.54 -4.79
C ARG A 233 4.70 25.22 -4.04
N VAL A 234 3.72 24.99 -3.19
CA VAL A 234 3.38 23.66 -2.68
C VAL A 234 2.00 23.26 -3.19
N VAL A 235 1.95 22.14 -3.90
CA VAL A 235 0.73 21.55 -4.42
C VAL A 235 0.21 20.57 -3.37
N LYS A 236 -0.90 20.93 -2.74
CA LYS A 236 -1.63 20.10 -1.78
C LYS A 236 -2.54 19.14 -2.53
N ILE A 237 -2.20 17.86 -2.52
CA ILE A 237 -2.99 16.78 -3.13
C ILE A 237 -3.86 16.15 -2.05
N ASP A 238 -5.16 16.41 -2.12
CA ASP A 238 -6.13 15.92 -1.14
C ASP A 238 -6.79 14.63 -1.62
N THR A 239 -6.43 13.50 -1.02
CA THR A 239 -6.97 12.18 -1.38
C THR A 239 -8.35 11.92 -0.78
N GLY A 240 -8.87 12.81 0.07
CA GLY A 240 -10.13 12.64 0.79
C GLY A 240 -10.07 11.68 1.97
N LEU A 241 -8.90 11.10 2.28
CA LEU A 241 -8.69 10.23 3.44
C LEU A 241 -8.43 11.07 4.70
N SER A 242 -8.98 10.63 5.84
CA SER A 242 -8.98 11.41 7.09
C SER A 242 -8.00 10.92 8.17
N TYR A 243 -6.98 10.15 7.79
CA TYR A 243 -5.99 9.61 8.74
C TYR A 243 -4.98 10.63 9.26
N ASN A 244 -4.84 11.76 8.59
CA ASN A 244 -3.91 12.84 8.95
C ASN A 244 -4.70 14.11 9.32
N PRO A 245 -5.17 14.25 10.58
CA PRO A 245 -5.97 15.41 11.01
C PRO A 245 -5.20 16.74 10.89
N ASP A 246 -3.87 16.69 10.98
CA ASP A 246 -3.00 17.86 10.89
C ASP A 246 -2.59 18.20 9.45
N PHE A 247 -3.13 17.52 8.43
CA PHE A 247 -2.69 17.68 7.03
C PHE A 247 -2.69 19.15 6.57
N HIS A 248 -3.80 19.86 6.74
CA HIS A 248 -3.91 21.27 6.36
C HIS A 248 -2.94 22.17 7.15
N THR A 249 -2.73 21.88 8.43
CA THR A 249 -1.80 22.64 9.28
C THR A 249 -0.37 22.42 8.83
N ASN A 250 0.02 21.18 8.57
CA ASN A 250 1.37 20.84 8.10
C ASN A 250 1.69 21.50 6.75
N ILE A 251 0.74 21.55 5.82
CA ILE A 251 0.90 22.25 4.54
C ILE A 251 1.10 23.75 4.75
N ARG A 252 0.26 24.38 5.59
CA ARG A 252 0.39 25.81 5.90
C ARG A 252 1.71 26.15 6.58
N ASP A 253 2.16 25.31 7.50
CA ASP A 253 3.43 25.50 8.19
C ASP A 253 4.61 25.37 7.23
N PHE A 254 4.58 24.38 6.33
CA PHE A 254 5.59 24.22 5.29
C PHE A 254 5.61 25.44 4.35
N ALA A 255 4.45 25.83 3.81
CA ALA A 255 4.31 26.96 2.92
C ALA A 255 4.84 28.26 3.54
N ARG A 256 4.51 28.54 4.81
CA ARG A 256 5.03 29.71 5.55
C ARG A 256 6.53 29.64 5.79
N THR A 257 7.06 28.44 6.05
CA THR A 257 8.49 28.25 6.34
C THR A 257 9.37 28.59 5.13
N PHE A 258 8.86 28.31 3.92
CA PHE A 258 9.63 28.45 2.67
C PHE A 258 9.06 29.51 1.71
N ASP A 259 8.15 30.36 2.19
CA ASP A 259 7.51 31.43 1.41
C ASP A 259 6.87 30.94 0.08
N MET A 260 6.07 29.88 0.18
CA MET A 260 5.43 29.24 -0.97
C MET A 260 3.92 29.49 -1.00
N GLU A 261 3.38 29.64 -2.21
CA GLU A 261 1.94 29.63 -2.50
C GLU A 261 1.39 28.20 -2.39
N ILE A 262 0.20 28.05 -1.81
CA ILE A 262 -0.49 26.75 -1.75
C ILE A 262 -1.45 26.65 -2.94
N VAL A 263 -1.27 25.60 -3.75
CA VAL A 263 -2.19 25.22 -4.82
C VAL A 263 -2.91 23.94 -4.41
N GLU A 264 -4.25 23.93 -4.44
CA GLU A 264 -5.01 22.72 -4.11
C GLU A 264 -5.33 21.91 -5.36
N VAL A 265 -5.05 20.61 -5.29
CA VAL A 265 -5.39 19.63 -6.33
C VAL A 265 -6.13 18.48 -5.67
N LYS A 266 -7.19 18.01 -6.31
CA LYS A 266 -7.93 16.84 -5.85
C LYS A 266 -7.14 15.58 -6.21
N GLY A 267 -6.84 14.76 -5.21
CA GLY A 267 -6.31 13.42 -5.36
C GLY A 267 -7.38 12.34 -5.19
N SER A 268 -6.95 11.08 -5.15
CA SER A 268 -7.83 9.93 -4.98
C SER A 268 -7.10 8.71 -4.43
N ALA A 269 -7.82 7.88 -3.67
CA ALA A 269 -7.38 6.54 -3.26
C ALA A 269 -7.82 5.44 -4.23
N GLU A 270 -8.56 5.77 -5.31
CA GLU A 270 -9.15 4.79 -6.23
C GLU A 270 -8.11 3.86 -6.87
N LEU A 271 -6.92 4.37 -7.19
CA LEU A 271 -5.86 3.57 -7.81
C LEU A 271 -5.38 2.46 -6.87
N ALA A 272 -5.18 2.81 -5.60
CA ALA A 272 -4.86 1.86 -4.53
C ALA A 272 -5.99 0.82 -4.36
N GLU A 273 -7.25 1.25 -4.33
CA GLU A 273 -8.41 0.36 -4.23
C GLU A 273 -8.52 -0.61 -5.42
N LYS A 274 -8.31 -0.12 -6.65
CA LYS A 274 -8.37 -0.93 -7.87
C LYS A 274 -7.24 -1.95 -7.89
N SER A 275 -6.02 -1.54 -7.57
CA SER A 275 -4.84 -2.41 -7.53
C SER A 275 -4.98 -3.50 -6.47
N TYR A 276 -5.43 -3.16 -5.26
CA TYR A 276 -5.70 -4.13 -4.21
C TYR A 276 -6.77 -5.14 -4.62
N ARG A 277 -7.90 -4.69 -5.17
CA ARG A 277 -8.96 -5.58 -5.64
C ARG A 277 -8.50 -6.50 -6.77
N ALA A 278 -7.69 -6.00 -7.70
CA ALA A 278 -7.14 -6.79 -8.79
C ALA A 278 -6.20 -7.90 -8.26
N ALA A 279 -5.28 -7.56 -7.36
CA ALA A 279 -4.37 -8.53 -6.74
C ALA A 279 -5.13 -9.60 -5.95
N LYS A 280 -6.10 -9.18 -5.12
CA LYS A 280 -6.95 -10.10 -4.35
C LYS A 280 -7.71 -11.07 -5.25
N LYS A 281 -8.32 -10.56 -6.32
CA LYS A 281 -9.03 -11.40 -7.31
C LYS A 281 -8.08 -12.38 -7.99
N GLY A 282 -6.89 -11.91 -8.38
CA GLY A 282 -5.86 -12.74 -9.00
C GLY A 282 -5.43 -13.90 -8.11
N VAL A 283 -5.16 -13.63 -6.83
CA VAL A 283 -4.79 -14.66 -5.83
C VAL A 283 -5.91 -15.69 -5.64
N ILE A 284 -7.16 -15.25 -5.52
CA ILE A 284 -8.31 -16.17 -5.40
C ILE A 284 -8.39 -17.07 -6.64
N GLN A 285 -8.25 -16.51 -7.83
CA GLN A 285 -8.33 -17.28 -9.07
C GLN A 285 -7.17 -18.29 -9.17
N HIS A 286 -5.94 -17.87 -8.91
CA HIS A 286 -4.75 -18.72 -8.96
C HIS A 286 -4.82 -19.90 -7.97
N THR A 287 -5.52 -19.75 -6.84
CA THR A 287 -5.67 -20.84 -5.85
C THR A 287 -6.79 -21.82 -6.20
N LEU A 288 -7.68 -21.45 -7.14
CA LEU A 288 -8.81 -22.29 -7.59
C LEU A 288 -8.48 -23.11 -8.85
N GLU A 289 -7.44 -22.74 -9.58
CA GLU A 289 -6.90 -23.43 -10.76
C GLU A 289 -5.95 -24.58 -10.34
#